data_AF-A0A0T8U9U1-F1
#
_entry.id   AF-A0A0T8U9U1-F1
#
_cell.length_a   1.000
_cell.length_b   1.000
_cell.length_c   1.000
_cell.angle_alpha   90.00
_cell.angle_beta   90.00
_cell.angle_gamma   90.00
#
_symmetry.space_group_name_H-M   'P 1'
#
loop_
_entity.id
_entity.type
_entity.pdbx_description
1 polymer ?
#
loop_
_entity_poly.entity_id
_entity_poly.type
_entity_poly.pdbx_seq_one_letter_code
_entity_poly.pdbx_strand_id
1 'polypeptide(L)'
;MKKIIFIKTIELLVIDGIMLGILAFKEVLTWDWILIYSGWLIFFHPVLLTYLSNQLCDHFSQLCSQIRPRFWRFALQILLWDSLMILSLICLSGIPLFLQGTLLILGHLIPSYRTCQSLKRNFPQAYQEQISFWSIL
;
A
#
# COMPACT_ATOMS: atom_id res chain seq x y z
N MET A 1 5.61 -1.35 16.19
CA MET A 1 5.16 -0.79 14.88
C MET A 1 5.58 -1.59 13.64
N LYS A 2 6.83 -2.06 13.55
CA LYS A 2 7.39 -2.71 12.34
C LYS A 2 6.50 -3.81 11.74
N LYS A 3 5.98 -4.72 12.59
CA LYS A 3 5.16 -5.85 12.16
C LYS A 3 3.83 -5.40 11.53
N ILE A 4 3.16 -4.41 12.10
CA ILE A 4 1.87 -3.91 11.59
C ILE A 4 2.03 -3.39 10.15
N ILE A 5 3.01 -2.49 9.94
CA ILE A 5 3.25 -1.90 8.61
C ILE A 5 3.61 -2.97 7.59
N PHE A 6 4.46 -3.93 7.98
CA PHE A 6 4.88 -5.01 7.09
C PHE A 6 3.72 -5.94 6.71
N ILE A 7 2.93 -6.39 7.70
CA ILE A 7 1.77 -7.27 7.47
C ILE A 7 0.76 -6.58 6.55
N LYS A 8 0.37 -5.33 6.85
CA LYS A 8 -0.60 -4.59 6.02
C LYS A 8 -0.07 -4.27 4.62
N THR A 9 1.23 -4.02 4.48
CA THR A 9 1.86 -3.84 3.16
C THR A 9 1.80 -5.14 2.35
N ILE A 10 2.07 -6.29 2.98
CA ILE A 10 1.97 -7.60 2.32
C ILE A 10 0.53 -7.92 1.94
N GLU A 11 -0.44 -7.71 2.85
CA GLU A 11 -1.87 -7.91 2.57
C GLU A 11 -2.29 -7.13 1.32
N LEU A 12 -1.93 -5.84 1.25
CA LEU A 12 -2.22 -4.99 0.11
C LEU A 12 -1.55 -5.51 -1.18
N LEU A 13 -0.27 -5.90 -1.11
CA LEU A 13 0.47 -6.42 -2.25
C LEU A 13 -0.08 -7.76 -2.77
N VAL A 14 -0.55 -8.62 -1.85
CA VAL A 14 -1.18 -9.91 -2.19
C VAL A 14 -2.51 -9.68 -2.88
N ILE A 15 -3.34 -8.79 -2.34
CA ILE A 15 -4.64 -8.42 -2.94
C ILE A 15 -4.42 -7.84 -4.34
N ASP A 16 -3.50 -6.88 -4.48
CA ASP A 16 -3.19 -6.25 -5.77
C ASP A 16 -2.61 -7.26 -6.77
N GLY A 17 -1.76 -8.18 -6.30
CA GLY A 17 -1.21 -9.25 -7.10
C GLY A 17 -2.27 -10.25 -7.59
N ILE A 18 -3.25 -10.59 -6.74
CA ILE A 18 -4.39 -11.45 -7.13
C ILE A 18 -5.23 -10.73 -8.19
N MET A 19 -5.56 -9.45 -7.99
CA MET A 19 -6.33 -8.67 -8.96
C MET A 19 -5.61 -8.54 -10.30
N LEU A 20 -4.30 -8.25 -10.29
CA LEU A 20 -3.47 -8.24 -11.50
C LEU A 20 -3.38 -9.62 -12.17
N GLY A 21 -3.31 -10.70 -11.39
CA GLY A 21 -3.36 -12.06 -11.91
C GLY A 21 -4.66 -12.32 -12.66
N ILE A 22 -5.81 -11.94 -12.08
CA ILE A 22 -7.13 -12.05 -12.73
C ILE A 22 -7.16 -11.27 -14.05
N LEU A 23 -6.60 -10.05 -14.07
CA LEU A 23 -6.47 -9.24 -15.29
C LEU A 23 -5.57 -9.91 -16.33
N ALA A 24 -4.47 -10.54 -15.91
CA ALA A 24 -3.51 -11.20 -16.81
C ALA A 24 -4.07 -12.48 -17.46
N PHE A 25 -4.99 -13.17 -16.79
CA PHE A 25 -5.68 -14.33 -17.38
C PHE A 25 -6.80 -13.96 -18.34
N LYS A 26 -7.18 -12.68 -18.45
CA LYS A 26 -8.13 -12.22 -19.48
C LYS A 26 -7.39 -12.02 -20.80
N GLU A 27 -7.80 -12.76 -21.83
CA GLU A 27 -7.23 -12.66 -23.19
C GLU A 27 -7.37 -11.26 -23.80
N VAL A 28 -8.40 -10.50 -23.37
CA VAL A 28 -8.62 -9.11 -23.80
C VAL A 28 -8.84 -8.22 -22.57
N LEU A 29 -7.92 -7.28 -22.37
CA LEU A 29 -8.03 -6.24 -21.36
C LEU A 29 -9.00 -5.15 -21.86
N THR A 30 -10.26 -5.22 -21.43
CA THR A 30 -11.27 -4.20 -21.79
C THR A 30 -11.22 -2.99 -20.84
N TRP A 31 -11.77 -1.86 -21.31
CA TRP A 31 -11.91 -0.64 -20.51
C TRP A 31 -12.66 -0.88 -19.19
N ASP A 32 -13.66 -1.77 -19.18
CA ASP A 32 -14.40 -2.10 -17.96
C ASP A 32 -13.49 -2.70 -16.89
N TRP A 33 -12.61 -3.63 -17.26
CA TRP A 33 -11.66 -4.23 -16.33
C TRP A 33 -10.64 -3.24 -15.80
N ILE A 34 -10.14 -2.34 -16.67
CA ILE A 34 -9.24 -1.25 -16.27
C ILE A 34 -9.95 -0.34 -15.26
N LEU A 35 -11.22 0.01 -15.50
CA LEU A 35 -12.03 0.85 -14.59
C LEU A 35 -12.29 0.17 -13.25
N ILE A 36 -12.63 -1.11 -13.24
CA ILE A 36 -12.85 -1.89 -12.00
C ILE A 36 -11.56 -1.92 -11.17
N TYR A 37 -10.43 -2.20 -11.79
CA TYR A 37 -9.15 -2.24 -11.10
C TYR A 37 -8.69 -0.86 -10.62
N SER A 38 -8.87 0.17 -11.45
CA SER A 38 -8.55 1.55 -11.06
C SER A 38 -9.41 2.03 -9.90
N GLY A 39 -10.70 1.68 -9.91
CA GLY A 39 -11.62 1.93 -8.81
C GLY A 39 -11.19 1.21 -7.53
N TRP A 40 -10.74 -0.04 -7.64
CA TRP A 40 -10.19 -0.78 -6.51
C TRP A 40 -9.00 -0.05 -5.87
N LEU A 41 -8.01 0.35 -6.66
CA LEU A 41 -6.83 1.07 -6.16
C LEU A 41 -7.22 2.39 -5.49
N ILE A 42 -8.06 3.22 -6.12
CA ILE A 42 -8.39 4.56 -5.60
C ILE A 42 -9.25 4.50 -4.33
N PHE A 43 -10.14 3.51 -4.20
CA PHE A 43 -11.02 3.43 -3.03
C PHE A 43 -10.43 2.59 -1.90
N PHE A 44 -9.86 1.43 -2.21
CA PHE A 44 -9.43 0.47 -1.20
C PHE A 44 -8.14 0.93 -0.50
N HIS A 45 -7.18 1.48 -1.26
CA HIS A 45 -5.88 1.84 -0.71
C HIS A 45 -5.96 2.97 0.32
N PRO A 46 -6.66 4.10 0.06
CA PRO A 46 -6.82 5.13 1.07
C PRO A 46 -7.54 4.63 2.33
N VAL A 47 -8.57 3.80 2.17
CA VAL A 47 -9.32 3.22 3.30
C VAL A 47 -8.40 2.36 4.16
N LEU A 48 -7.62 1.46 3.56
CA LEU A 48 -6.70 0.59 4.30
C LEU A 48 -5.57 1.39 4.97
N LEU A 49 -5.05 2.42 4.30
CA LEU A 49 -4.03 3.31 4.85
C LEU A 49 -4.56 4.12 6.03
N THR A 50 -5.79 4.64 5.95
CA THR A 50 -6.44 5.32 7.08
C THR A 50 -6.68 4.36 8.23
N TYR A 51 -7.15 3.14 7.97
CA TYR A 51 -7.33 2.10 8.99
C TYR A 51 -6.01 1.79 9.71
N LEU A 52 -4.93 1.58 8.96
CA LEU A 52 -3.59 1.34 9.50
C LEU A 52 -3.07 2.53 10.32
N SER A 53 -3.31 3.76 9.85
CA SER A 53 -2.97 4.96 10.61
C SER A 53 -3.70 5.04 11.94
N ASN A 54 -5.00 4.70 11.97
CA ASN A 54 -5.81 4.71 13.18
C ASN A 54 -5.35 3.60 14.14
N GLN A 55 -5.14 2.38 13.67
CA GLN A 55 -4.64 1.27 14.48
C GLN A 55 -3.27 1.58 15.12
N LEU A 56 -2.37 2.21 14.38
CA LEU A 56 -1.09 2.68 14.93
C LEU A 56 -1.29 3.80 15.96
N CYS A 57 -2.22 4.71 15.73
CA CYS A 57 -2.55 5.78 16.68
C CYS A 57 -3.20 5.24 17.96
N ASP A 58 -4.06 4.22 17.88
CA ASP A 58 -4.69 3.63 19.07
C ASP A 58 -3.65 2.90 19.93
N HIS A 59 -2.74 2.16 19.29
CA HIS A 59 -1.67 1.45 20.00
C HIS A 59 -0.58 2.40 20.52
N PHE A 60 -0.30 3.49 19.82
CA PHE A 60 0.73 4.49 20.16
C PHE A 60 0.12 5.88 20.33
N SER A 61 -0.90 6.01 21.18
CA SER A 61 -1.69 7.25 21.35
C SER A 61 -0.83 8.47 21.68
N GLN A 62 0.20 8.28 22.52
CA GLN A 62 1.17 9.32 22.89
C GLN A 62 1.99 9.84 21.68
N LEU A 63 2.18 9.02 20.65
CA LEU A 63 2.97 9.33 19.45
C LEU A 63 2.08 9.68 18.25
N CYS A 64 0.75 9.56 18.38
CA CYS A 64 -0.18 9.71 17.26
C CYS A 64 -0.07 11.07 16.55
N SER A 65 0.09 12.17 17.29
CA SER A 65 0.27 13.52 16.72
C SER A 65 1.48 13.62 15.80
N GLN A 66 2.52 12.83 16.06
CA GLN A 66 3.75 12.79 15.28
C GLN A 66 3.76 11.71 14.20
N ILE A 67 3.03 10.60 14.40
CA ILE A 67 2.91 9.50 13.43
C ILE A 67 1.97 9.90 12.28
N ARG A 68 0.81 10.48 12.59
CA ARG A 68 -0.24 10.82 11.62
C ARG A 68 0.25 11.64 10.41
N PRO A 69 0.97 12.77 10.56
CA PRO A 69 1.45 13.53 9.40
C PRO A 69 2.49 12.78 8.56
N ARG A 70 3.28 11.87 9.18
CA ARG A 70 4.23 11.04 8.44
C ARG A 70 3.50 9.94 7.66
N PHE A 71 2.49 9.34 8.27
CA PHE A 71 1.64 8.35 7.63
C PHE A 71 0.83 8.94 6.48
N TRP A 72 0.38 10.20 6.62
CA TRP A 72 -0.25 10.93 5.54
C TRP A 72 0.67 11.11 4.32
N ARG A 73 1.94 11.47 4.53
CA ARG A 73 2.93 11.53 3.43
C ARG A 73 3.15 10.17 2.77
N PHE A 74 3.16 9.11 3.57
CA PHE A 74 3.24 7.74 3.06
C PHE A 74 2.01 7.39 2.21
N ALA A 75 0.81 7.68 2.71
CA ALA A 75 -0.44 7.45 1.99
C ALA A 75 -0.50 8.22 0.67
N LEU A 76 -0.08 9.49 0.66
CA LEU A 76 0.04 10.30 -0.56
C LEU A 76 1.03 9.70 -1.56
N GLN A 77 2.15 9.14 -1.10
CA GLN A 77 3.12 8.48 -1.99
C GLN A 77 2.53 7.22 -2.63
N ILE A 78 1.80 6.40 -1.86
CA ILE A 78 1.11 5.22 -2.39
C ILE A 78 0.06 5.63 -3.42
N LEU A 79 -0.81 6.59 -3.08
CA LEU A 79 -1.85 7.07 -4.00
C LEU A 79 -1.28 7.67 -5.30
N LEU A 80 -0.11 8.31 -5.23
CA LEU A 80 0.58 8.82 -6.40
C LEU A 80 1.12 7.68 -7.28
N TRP A 81 1.64 6.61 -6.67
CA TRP A 81 2.02 5.39 -7.40
C TRP A 81 0.81 4.68 -7.99
N ASP A 82 -0.31 4.60 -7.27
CA ASP A 82 -1.57 4.04 -7.78
C ASP A 82 -2.05 4.82 -9.00
N SER A 83 -1.98 6.15 -8.95
CA SER A 83 -2.34 7.02 -10.09
C SER A 83 -1.42 6.78 -11.29
N LEU A 84 -0.13 6.59 -11.05
CA LEU A 84 0.84 6.26 -12.11
C LEU A 84 0.57 4.87 -12.71
N MET A 85 0.17 3.90 -11.89
CA MET A 85 -0.24 2.57 -12.32
C MET A 85 -1.49 2.60 -13.19
N ILE A 86 -2.50 3.37 -12.79
CA ILE A 86 -3.72 3.58 -13.58
C ILE A 86 -3.39 4.25 -14.92
N LEU A 87 -2.57 5.29 -14.90
CA LEU A 87 -2.12 5.95 -16.13
C LEU A 87 -1.32 4.98 -17.04
N SER A 88 -0.47 4.14 -16.45
CA SER A 88 0.26 3.10 -17.17
C SER A 88 -0.70 2.09 -17.81
N LEU A 89 -1.72 1.63 -17.11
CA LEU A 89 -2.72 0.70 -17.65
C LEU A 89 -3.48 1.30 -18.84
N ILE A 90 -3.80 2.58 -18.78
CA ILE A 90 -4.51 3.30 -19.83
C ILE A 90 -3.59 3.53 -21.05
N CYS A 91 -2.37 4.03 -20.84
CA CYS A 91 -1.46 4.43 -21.91
C CYS A 91 -0.67 3.26 -22.52
N LEU A 92 -0.46 2.19 -21.76
CA LEU A 92 0.40 1.05 -22.11
C LEU A 92 -0.37 -0.28 -22.06
N SER A 93 -1.66 -0.25 -22.39
CA SER A 93 -2.55 -1.43 -22.38
C SER A 93 -2.07 -2.61 -23.24
N GLY A 94 -1.13 -2.38 -24.17
CA GLY A 94 -0.49 -3.42 -24.99
C GLY A 94 0.81 -4.02 -24.40
N ILE A 95 1.28 -3.55 -23.24
CA ILE A 95 2.48 -4.07 -22.57
C ILE A 95 2.10 -5.23 -21.64
N PRO A 96 2.95 -6.27 -21.49
CA PRO A 96 2.69 -7.36 -20.57
C PRO A 96 2.43 -6.87 -19.13
N LEU A 97 1.30 -7.27 -18.56
CA LEU A 97 0.89 -6.97 -17.18
C LEU A 97 1.93 -7.37 -16.13
N PHE A 98 2.84 -8.30 -16.46
CA PHE A 98 3.98 -8.67 -15.62
C PHE A 98 4.93 -7.50 -15.33
N LEU A 99 5.21 -6.65 -16.33
CA LEU A 99 6.05 -5.46 -16.15
C LEU A 99 5.34 -4.41 -15.28
N GLN A 100 4.02 -4.28 -15.44
CA GLN A 100 3.18 -3.44 -14.59
C GLN A 100 3.12 -3.94 -13.14
N GLY A 101 3.04 -5.26 -12.92
CA GLY A 101 3.13 -5.84 -11.58
C GLY A 101 4.46 -5.52 -10.88
N THR A 102 5.57 -5.48 -11.64
CA THR A 102 6.88 -5.09 -11.08
C THR A 102 6.90 -3.63 -10.64
N LEU A 103 6.30 -2.73 -11.42
CA LEU A 103 6.13 -1.32 -11.07
C LEU A 103 5.29 -1.16 -9.80
N LEU A 104 4.20 -1.92 -9.66
CA LEU A 104 3.36 -1.90 -8.47
C LEU A 104 4.14 -2.40 -7.24
N ILE A 105 4.85 -3.52 -7.34
CA ILE A 105 5.63 -4.03 -6.22
C ILE A 105 6.67 -3.00 -5.77
N LEU A 106 7.38 -2.38 -6.71
CA LEU A 106 8.41 -1.40 -6.40
C LEU A 106 7.81 -0.10 -5.85
N GLY A 107 6.68 0.34 -6.41
CA GLY A 107 5.94 1.54 -6.03
C GLY A 107 5.37 1.47 -4.61
N HIS A 108 5.11 0.28 -4.08
CA HIS A 108 4.61 0.10 -2.71
C HIS A 108 5.73 -0.25 -1.73
N LEU A 109 6.72 -1.05 -2.16
CA LEU A 109 7.84 -1.45 -1.30
C LEU A 109 8.76 -0.28 -0.97
N ILE A 110 9.08 0.60 -1.93
CA ILE A 110 10.00 1.73 -1.69
C ILE A 110 9.41 2.73 -0.66
N PRO A 111 8.17 3.22 -0.80
CA PRO A 111 7.56 4.10 0.20
C PRO A 111 7.39 3.42 1.56
N SER A 112 7.04 2.13 1.57
CA SER A 112 6.89 1.37 2.82
C SER A 112 8.23 1.25 3.55
N TYR A 113 9.30 0.94 2.81
CA TYR A 113 10.66 0.88 3.34
C TYR A 113 11.15 2.24 3.86
N ARG A 114 10.97 3.32 3.10
CA ARG A 114 11.35 4.69 3.53
C ARG A 114 10.60 5.10 4.78
N THR A 115 9.31 4.77 4.87
CA THR A 115 8.49 5.07 6.05
C THR A 115 8.96 4.27 7.26
N CYS A 116 9.26 2.99 7.09
CA CYS A 116 9.84 2.15 8.13
C CYS A 116 11.18 2.71 8.64
N GLN A 117 12.06 3.16 7.74
CA GLN A 117 13.33 3.75 8.12
C GLN A 117 13.15 5.07 8.89
N SER A 118 12.21 5.91 8.44
CA SER A 118 11.84 7.15 9.12
C SER A 118 11.29 6.89 10.52
N LEU A 119 10.38 5.92 10.67
CA LEU A 119 9.83 5.54 11.97
C LEU A 119 10.88 4.92 12.89
N LYS A 120 11.75 4.05 12.37
CA LYS A 120 12.87 3.48 13.14
C LYS A 120 13.81 4.55 13.68
N ARG A 121 14.11 5.58 12.89
CA ARG A 121 15.00 6.68 13.28
C ARG A 121 14.36 7.60 14.32
N ASN A 122 13.07 7.90 14.16
CA ASN A 122 12.37 8.85 15.04
C ASN A 122 11.82 8.20 16.32
N PHE A 123 11.51 6.90 16.30
CA PHE A 123 10.85 6.17 17.39
C PHE A 123 11.48 4.79 17.62
N PRO A 124 12.77 4.69 17.95
CA PRO A 124 13.48 3.40 18.01
C PRO A 124 12.85 2.40 19.00
N GLN A 125 12.43 2.86 20.18
CA GLN A 125 11.83 2.01 21.21
C GLN A 125 10.45 1.46 20.78
N ALA A 126 9.53 2.35 20.40
CA ALA A 126 8.19 1.96 19.95
C ALA A 126 8.19 1.21 18.59
N TYR A 127 9.23 1.40 17.77
CA TYR A 127 9.41 0.64 16.54
C TYR A 127 9.75 -0.83 16.80
N GLN A 128 10.61 -1.09 17.80
CA GLN A 128 11.00 -2.43 18.24
C GLN A 128 9.97 -3.14 19.12
N GLU A 129 9.01 -2.40 19.66
CA GLU A 129 7.95 -2.96 20.49
C GLU A 129 7.20 -4.09 19.79
N GLN A 130 7.16 -5.24 20.48
CA GLN A 130 6.60 -6.47 19.96
C GLN A 130 5.10 -6.48 20.18
N ILE A 131 4.38 -6.29 19.08
CA ILE A 131 2.92 -6.35 19.05
C ILE A 131 2.50 -7.80 18.74
N SER A 132 1.55 -8.34 19.48
CA SER A 132 1.05 -9.70 19.29
C SER A 132 0.29 -9.78 17.97
N PHE A 133 0.47 -10.86 17.20
CA PHE A 133 -0.17 -11.01 15.90
C PHE A 133 -1.70 -10.90 15.97
N TRP A 134 -2.31 -11.44 17.03
CA TRP A 134 -3.75 -11.38 17.28
C TRP A 134 -4.31 -9.98 17.56
N SER A 135 -3.47 -9.03 17.99
CA SER A 135 -3.87 -7.63 18.14
C SER A 135 -3.74 -6.82 16.85
N ILE A 136 -3.16 -7.43 15.80
CA ILE A 136 -2.90 -6.80 14.49
C ILE A 136 -3.96 -7.22 13.46
N LEU A 137 -4.48 -8.45 13.58
CA LEU A 137 -5.55 -9.01 12.75
C LEU A 137 -6.89 -8.31 13.05
#